data_AF-A0A3A4RY62-F1
#
_entry.id   AF-A0A3A4RY62-F1
#
_cell.length_a   1.000
_cell.length_b   1.000
_cell.length_c   1.000
_cell.angle_alpha   90.00
_cell.angle_beta   90.00
_cell.angle_gamma   90.00
#
_symmetry.space_group_name_H-M   'P 1'
#
loop_
_entity.id
_entity.type
_entity.pdbx_description
1 polymer ?
#
loop_
_entity_poly.entity_id
_entity_poly.type
_entity_poly.pdbx_seq_one_letter_code
_entity_poly.pdbx_strand_id
1 'polypeptide(L)'
;MLEDLERLYLSVEEKDKYKNQINAETDYSQLAQLGNTLNDILQRQLREALEMANLTLPDYMNILLMGLNQEDPAFPDILEKLKGVVEEYREQLQDAPNRKEVEELVDQAKKEMDAIIANQVD
;
A
#
# COMPACT_ATOMS: atom_id res chain seq x y z
N MET A 1 19.18 -3.12 10.27
CA MET A 1 19.43 -4.27 9.36
C MET A 1 18.47 -5.42 9.56
N LEU A 2 18.46 -6.10 10.73
CA LEU A 2 17.49 -7.19 10.96
C LEU A 2 16.04 -6.69 10.98
N GLU A 3 15.78 -5.55 11.62
CA GLU A 3 14.46 -4.89 11.57
C GLU A 3 14.06 -4.48 10.15
N ASP A 4 15.00 -3.98 9.34
CA ASP A 4 14.74 -3.62 7.94
C ASP A 4 14.36 -4.86 7.12
N LEU A 5 15.03 -5.99 7.36
CA LEU A 5 14.74 -7.27 6.73
C LEU A 5 13.32 -7.78 7.05
N GLU A 6 12.81 -7.51 8.26
CA GLU A 6 11.45 -7.87 8.63
C GLU A 6 10.40 -7.08 7.84
N ARG A 7 10.68 -5.81 7.54
CA ARG A 7 9.83 -4.93 6.72
C ARG A 7 9.80 -5.28 5.24
N LEU A 8 10.78 -6.05 4.77
CA LEU A 8 10.81 -6.48 3.37
C LEU A 8 9.74 -7.51 3.07
N TYR A 9 9.10 -7.36 1.92
CA TYR A 9 8.19 -8.34 1.36
C TYR A 9 8.99 -9.42 0.61
N LEU A 10 9.72 -10.24 1.36
CA LEU A 10 10.53 -11.36 0.85
C LEU A 10 9.99 -12.69 1.36
N SER A 11 10.28 -13.77 0.63
CA SER A 11 10.00 -15.12 1.10
C SER A 11 10.79 -15.45 2.38
N VAL A 12 10.30 -16.44 3.15
CA VAL A 12 10.99 -16.90 4.37
C VAL A 12 12.42 -17.35 4.05
N GLU A 13 12.61 -18.07 2.94
CA GLU A 13 13.93 -18.54 2.51
C GLU A 13 14.90 -17.39 2.19
N GLU A 14 14.43 -16.35 1.49
CA GLU A 14 15.23 -15.15 1.22
C GLU A 14 15.57 -14.40 2.51
N LYS A 15 14.61 -14.27 3.43
CA LYS A 15 14.86 -13.67 4.75
C LYS A 15 15.90 -14.45 5.53
N ASP A 16 15.80 -15.78 5.57
CA ASP A 16 16.76 -16.63 6.26
C ASP A 16 18.17 -16.53 5.64
N LYS A 17 18.26 -16.46 4.30
CA LYS A 17 19.53 -16.23 3.61
C LYS A 17 20.19 -14.91 4.06
N TYR A 18 19.46 -13.80 4.04
CA TYR A 18 20.00 -12.51 4.46
C TYR A 18 20.32 -12.48 5.96
N LYS A 19 19.46 -13.05 6.80
CA LYS A 19 19.70 -13.18 8.24
C LYS A 19 20.99 -13.95 8.54
N ASN A 20 21.24 -15.05 7.83
CA ASN A 20 22.47 -15.83 7.98
C ASN A 20 23.70 -15.03 7.53
N GLN A 21 23.61 -14.27 6.44
CA GLN A 21 24.69 -13.40 5.99
C GLN A 21 25.01 -12.29 7.01
N ILE A 22 23.98 -11.63 7.55
CA ILE A 22 24.14 -10.59 8.59
C ILE A 22 24.84 -11.16 9.83
N ASN A 23 24.45 -12.36 10.27
CA ASN A 23 24.99 -12.96 11.48
C ASN A 23 26.42 -13.52 11.31
N ALA A 24 26.79 -13.90 10.09
CA ALA A 24 28.10 -14.51 9.81
C ALA A 24 29.17 -13.50 9.38
N GLU A 25 28.77 -12.35 8.83
CA GLU A 25 29.69 -11.34 8.32
C GLU A 25 30.36 -10.55 9.45
N THR A 26 31.67 -10.40 9.34
CA THR A 26 32.50 -9.65 10.31
C THR A 26 33.20 -8.45 9.67
N ASP A 27 33.25 -8.40 8.34
CA ASP A 27 33.74 -7.26 7.58
C ASP A 27 32.67 -6.15 7.54
N TYR A 28 33.02 -5.00 8.11
CA TYR A 28 32.14 -3.85 8.18
C TYR A 28 31.73 -3.31 6.80
N SER A 29 32.65 -3.33 5.81
CA SER A 29 32.35 -2.89 4.45
C SER A 29 31.32 -3.80 3.78
N GLN A 30 31.42 -5.11 4.02
CA GLN A 30 30.44 -6.07 3.50
C GLN A 30 29.07 -5.90 4.18
N LEU A 31 29.03 -5.69 5.50
CA LEU A 31 27.80 -5.36 6.22
C LEU A 31 27.14 -4.07 5.71
N ALA A 32 27.93 -3.03 5.41
CA ALA A 32 27.42 -1.79 4.84
C ALA A 32 26.81 -1.99 3.44
N GLN A 33 27.46 -2.78 2.58
CA GLN A 33 26.92 -3.13 1.26
C GLN A 33 25.62 -3.92 1.36
N LEU A 34 25.54 -4.84 2.32
CA LEU A 34 24.32 -5.59 2.60
C LEU A 34 23.20 -4.67 3.09
N GLY A 35 23.51 -3.71 3.97
CA GLY A 35 22.56 -2.70 4.43
C GLY A 35 21.98 -1.88 3.28
N ASN A 36 22.83 -1.41 2.36
CA ASN A 36 22.40 -0.70 1.16
C ASN A 36 21.50 -1.57 0.27
N THR A 37 21.87 -2.83 0.08
CA THR A 37 21.08 -3.78 -0.72
C THR A 37 19.67 -3.96 -0.14
N LEU A 38 19.54 -4.14 1.18
CA LEU A 38 18.23 -4.28 1.84
C LEU A 38 17.40 -3.01 1.72
N ASN A 39 18.02 -1.84 1.88
CA ASN A 39 17.35 -0.57 1.70
C ASN A 39 16.85 -0.38 0.26
N ASP A 40 17.64 -0.72 -0.76
CA ASP A 40 17.24 -0.63 -2.15
C ASP A 40 16.04 -1.54 -2.46
N ILE A 41 16.02 -2.75 -1.89
CA ILE A 41 14.87 -3.66 -2.01
C ILE A 41 13.62 -3.04 -1.37
N LEU A 42 13.73 -2.47 -0.16
CA LEU A 42 12.62 -1.81 0.54
C LEU A 42 12.04 -0.67 -0.30
N GLN A 43 12.92 0.23 -0.79
CA GLN A 43 12.51 1.40 -1.57
C GLN A 43 11.85 1.01 -2.89
N ARG A 44 12.34 -0.03 -3.56
CA ARG A 44 11.71 -0.56 -4.77
C ARG A 44 10.32 -1.12 -4.48
N GLN A 45 10.20 -1.97 -3.46
CA GLN A 45 8.91 -2.57 -3.08
C GLN A 45 7.87 -1.52 -2.68
N LEU A 46 8.30 -0.51 -1.91
CA LEU A 46 7.45 0.61 -1.53
C LEU A 46 6.97 1.38 -2.77
N ARG A 47 7.89 1.73 -3.69
CA ARG A 47 7.54 2.46 -4.92
C ARG A 47 6.54 1.70 -5.78
N GLU A 48 6.80 0.41 -6.03
CA GLU A 48 5.89 -0.45 -6.81
C GLU A 48 4.50 -0.51 -6.16
N ALA A 49 4.44 -0.63 -4.84
CA ALA A 49 3.17 -0.64 -4.11
C ALA A 49 2.42 0.70 -4.23
N LEU A 50 3.13 1.83 -4.09
CA LEU A 50 2.54 3.17 -4.23
C LEU A 50 2.02 3.44 -5.65
N GLU A 51 2.78 3.04 -6.68
CA GLU A 51 2.34 3.15 -8.08
C GLU A 51 1.07 2.35 -8.31
N MET A 52 1.01 1.11 -7.80
CA MET A 52 -0.18 0.27 -7.89
C MET A 52 -1.37 0.83 -7.10
N ALA A 53 -1.14 1.36 -5.90
CA ALA A 53 -2.19 1.96 -5.07
C ALA A 53 -2.83 3.18 -5.73
N ASN A 54 -2.01 4.04 -6.35
CA ASN A 54 -2.46 5.23 -7.08
C ASN A 54 -3.32 4.90 -8.32
N LEU A 55 -3.19 3.70 -8.87
CA LEU A 55 -4.07 3.21 -9.95
C LEU A 55 -5.31 2.51 -9.38
N THR A 56 -5.11 1.68 -8.34
CA THR A 56 -6.14 0.81 -7.79
C THR A 56 -7.29 1.57 -7.14
N LEU A 57 -7.03 2.62 -6.37
CA LEU A 57 -8.09 3.34 -5.66
C LEU A 57 -9.04 4.10 -6.60
N PRO A 58 -8.56 4.88 -7.59
CA PRO A 58 -9.44 5.49 -8.58
C PRO A 58 -10.21 4.47 -9.42
N ASP A 59 -9.56 3.37 -9.84
CA ASP A 59 -10.21 2.32 -10.63
C ASP A 59 -11.33 1.64 -9.82
N TYR A 60 -11.10 1.38 -8.53
CA TYR A 60 -12.10 0.80 -7.65
C TYR A 60 -13.31 1.73 -7.47
N MET A 61 -13.06 3.02 -7.21
CA MET A 61 -14.12 4.03 -7.17
C MET A 61 -14.94 4.05 -8.48
N ASN A 62 -14.28 4.01 -9.63
CA ASN A 62 -14.96 3.99 -10.93
C ASN A 62 -15.86 2.75 -11.09
N ILE A 63 -15.41 1.58 -10.66
CA ILE A 63 -16.22 0.34 -10.68
C ILE A 63 -17.48 0.50 -9.84
N LEU A 64 -17.36 1.06 -8.62
CA LEU A 64 -18.52 1.32 -7.76
C LEU A 64 -19.50 2.30 -8.41
N LEU A 65 -18.99 3.41 -8.98
CA LEU A 65 -19.81 4.42 -9.64
C LEU A 65 -20.56 3.88 -10.87
N MET A 66 -19.97 2.93 -11.62
CA MET A 66 -20.66 2.27 -12.75
C MET A 66 -21.86 1.42 -12.30
N GLY A 67 -21.88 0.98 -11.04
CA GLY A 67 -22.98 0.22 -10.45
C GLY A 67 -24.16 1.08 -9.95
N LEU A 68 -24.03 2.40 -9.96
CA LEU A 68 -25.03 3.33 -9.42
C LEU A 68 -25.89 3.97 -10.51
N ASN A 69 -27.11 4.38 -10.14
CA ASN A 69 -27.95 5.22 -10.99
C ASN A 69 -27.43 6.68 -10.96
N GLN A 70 -26.85 7.13 -12.08
CA GLN A 70 -26.28 8.48 -12.18
C GLN A 70 -27.35 9.60 -12.23
N GLU A 71 -28.61 9.25 -12.46
CA GLU A 71 -29.74 10.19 -12.41
C GLU A 71 -30.31 10.36 -11.00
N ASP A 72 -29.83 9.57 -10.03
CA ASP A 72 -30.28 9.69 -8.65
C ASP A 72 -29.88 11.06 -8.06
N PRO A 73 -30.80 11.83 -7.45
CA PRO A 73 -30.47 13.09 -6.80
C PRO A 73 -29.37 13.01 -5.73
N ALA A 74 -29.16 11.84 -5.11
CA ALA A 74 -28.09 11.59 -4.14
C ALA A 74 -26.72 11.27 -4.78
N PHE A 75 -26.66 11.01 -6.10
CA PHE A 75 -25.43 10.65 -6.79
C PHE A 75 -24.28 11.67 -6.61
N PRO A 76 -24.51 13.00 -6.70
CA PRO A 76 -23.45 13.98 -6.48
C PRO A 76 -22.79 13.86 -5.10
N ASP A 77 -23.58 13.63 -4.05
CA ASP A 77 -23.10 13.49 -2.68
C ASP A 77 -22.27 12.20 -2.51
N ILE A 78 -22.68 11.10 -3.17
CA ILE A 78 -21.93 9.84 -3.16
C ILE A 78 -20.59 10.02 -3.87
N LEU A 79 -20.60 10.67 -5.05
CA LEU A 79 -19.40 10.95 -5.82
C LEU A 79 -18.40 11.80 -5.01
N GLU A 80 -18.87 12.81 -4.30
CA GLU A 80 -18.02 13.66 -3.45
C GLU A 80 -17.39 12.85 -2.32
N LYS A 81 -18.17 12.02 -1.61
CA LYS A 81 -17.65 11.17 -0.53
C LYS A 81 -16.59 10.18 -1.02
N LEU A 82 -16.82 9.51 -2.14
CA LEU A 82 -15.85 8.54 -2.69
C LEU A 82 -14.54 9.23 -3.11
N LYS A 83 -14.62 10.42 -3.73
CA LYS A 83 -13.42 11.22 -4.05
C LYS A 83 -12.67 11.62 -2.79
N GLY A 84 -13.39 12.02 -1.74
CA GLY A 84 -12.81 12.33 -0.43
C GLY A 84 -11.98 11.18 0.13
N VAL A 85 -12.51 9.94 0.09
CA VAL A 85 -11.77 8.75 0.52
C VAL A 85 -10.53 8.52 -0.34
N VAL A 86 -10.64 8.64 -1.67
CA VAL A 86 -9.47 8.45 -2.57
C VAL A 86 -8.38 9.48 -2.26
N GLU A 87 -8.74 10.75 -2.02
CA GLU A 87 -7.78 11.81 -1.68
C GLU A 87 -7.15 11.60 -0.31
N GLU A 88 -7.95 11.30 0.71
CA GLU A 88 -7.48 11.04 2.08
C GLU A 88 -6.45 9.90 2.11
N TYR A 89 -6.76 8.75 1.50
CA TYR A 89 -5.82 7.64 1.48
C TYR A 89 -4.61 7.91 0.58
N ARG A 90 -4.73 8.74 -0.47
CA ARG A 90 -3.58 9.17 -1.26
C ARG A 90 -2.59 9.99 -0.42
N GLU A 91 -3.06 10.78 0.54
CA GLU A 91 -2.20 11.50 1.47
C GLU A 91 -1.53 10.53 2.45
N GLN A 92 -2.30 9.64 3.09
CA GLN A 92 -1.77 8.65 4.04
C GLN A 92 -0.71 7.73 3.39
N LEU A 93 -0.90 7.36 2.13
CA LEU A 93 0.05 6.54 1.37
C LEU A 93 1.44 7.20 1.24
N GLN A 94 1.55 8.52 1.25
CA GLN A 94 2.85 9.20 1.13
C GLN A 94 3.77 8.93 2.33
N ASP A 95 3.18 8.66 3.49
CA ASP A 95 3.89 8.41 4.74
C ASP A 95 4.09 6.91 5.02
N ALA A 96 3.63 6.03 4.12
CA ALA A 96 3.75 4.59 4.31
C ALA A 96 5.24 4.15 4.27
N PRO A 97 5.74 3.46 5.30
CA PRO A 97 7.15 3.10 5.43
C PRO A 97 7.53 1.83 4.67
N ASN A 98 6.55 1.04 4.19
CA ASN A 98 6.79 -0.21 3.48
C ASN A 98 5.56 -0.65 2.66
N ARG A 99 5.77 -1.65 1.80
CA ARG A 99 4.74 -2.23 0.95
C ARG A 99 3.53 -2.77 1.73
N LYS A 100 3.74 -3.40 2.88
CA LYS A 100 2.65 -4.01 3.66
C LYS A 100 1.67 -2.94 4.14
N GLU A 101 2.17 -1.81 4.65
CA GLU A 101 1.33 -0.70 5.10
C GLU A 101 0.58 -0.04 3.93
N VAL A 102 1.20 0.05 2.75
CA VAL A 102 0.50 0.48 1.52
C VAL A 102 -0.67 -0.45 1.18
N GLU A 103 -0.45 -1.76 1.20
CA GLU A 103 -1.50 -2.75 0.89
C GLU A 103 -2.64 -2.70 1.93
N GLU A 104 -2.33 -2.53 3.22
CA GLU A 104 -3.31 -2.37 4.28
C GLU A 104 -4.15 -1.09 4.13
N LEU A 105 -3.54 0.04 3.78
CA LEU A 105 -4.24 1.30 3.50
C LEU A 105 -5.18 1.17 2.29
N VAL A 106 -4.74 0.50 1.22
CA VAL A 106 -5.59 0.24 0.05
C VAL A 106 -6.83 -0.58 0.42
N ASP A 107 -6.67 -1.62 1.24
CA ASP A 107 -7.79 -2.45 1.69
C ASP A 107 -8.76 -1.69 2.61
N GLN A 108 -8.25 -0.79 3.46
CA GLN A 108 -9.08 0.08 4.29
C GLN A 108 -9.89 1.06 3.45
N ALA A 109 -9.27 1.74 2.49
CA ALA A 109 -9.94 2.65 1.57
C ALA A 109 -11.09 1.96 0.81
N LYS A 110 -10.86 0.74 0.31
CA LYS A 110 -11.89 -0.04 -0.39
C LYS A 110 -13.09 -0.34 0.51
N LYS A 111 -12.84 -0.79 1.74
CA LYS A 111 -13.92 -1.06 2.72
C LYS A 111 -14.72 0.19 3.06
N GLU A 112 -14.05 1.33 3.14
CA GLU A 112 -14.72 2.60 3.40
C GLU A 112 -15.58 3.05 2.22
N MET A 113 -15.07 2.93 1.00
CA MET A 113 -15.86 3.14 -0.22
C MET A 113 -17.08 2.20 -0.28
N ASP A 114 -16.90 0.92 0.04
CA ASP A 114 -18.01 -0.06 0.10
C ASP A 114 -19.07 0.32 1.13
N ALA A 115 -18.65 0.80 2.30
CA ALA A 115 -19.56 1.26 3.34
C ALA A 115 -20.36 2.50 2.90
N ILE A 116 -19.73 3.43 2.17
CA ILE A 116 -20.43 4.57 1.58
C ILE A 116 -21.55 4.08 0.66
N ILE A 117 -21.29 3.10 -0.21
CA ILE A 117 -22.30 2.55 -1.12
C ILE A 117 -23.42 1.81 -0.36
N ALA A 118 -23.06 0.97 0.61
CA ALA A 118 -24.03 0.19 1.38
C ALA A 118 -25.03 1.09 2.14
N ASN A 119 -24.55 2.20 2.71
CA ASN A 119 -25.38 3.16 3.45
C ASN A 119 -26.31 4.01 2.56
N GLN A 120 -26.36 3.78 1.25
CA GLN A 120 -27.28 4.46 0.32
C GLN A 120 -28.42 3.55 -0.15
N VAL A 121 -28.41 2.27 0.21
CA VAL A 121 -29.40 1.26 -0.23
C VAL A 121 -30.45 0.97 0.85
N ASP A 122 -30.38 1.64 2.02
CA ASP A 122 -31.35 1.55 3.13
C ASP A 122 -32.37 2.69 3.15
#